data_AF-A0A6C0I2A9-F1
#
_entry.id   AF-A0A6C0I2A9-F1
#
_cell.length_a   1.000
_cell.length_b   1.000
_cell.length_c   1.000
_cell.angle_alpha   90.00
_cell.angle_beta   90.00
_cell.angle_gamma   90.00
#
_symmetry.space_group_name_H-M   'P 1'
#
loop_
_entity.id
_entity.type
_entity.pdbx_description
1 polymer ?
#
loop_
_entity_poly.entity_id
_entity_poly.type
_entity_poly.pdbx_seq_one_letter_code
_entity_poly.pdbx_strand_id
1 'polypeptide(L)'
;MDNHNGIYIEIGKNSSDKHEKYKSCYGTNELYWGIGIENGLYLEFEKKSEKHMKIFLNSHKKERYSEDYYKNYVEEHVDCGFLYKSFSYSGEFPTHMNSHSMTKTDRMNQSKTLYIKLCEQNPKFCGETLWDVVSLKNEYLRENFQKKFTFDGDTIEIITQNFYNAKNIDVMKEYKKSKKDFITNLRHVFLENSIFLEHGEIGFIKDNHPFAIYLTNENNIGIFNNGTLHFNITLPTQLQEDSKISDKDAFIRIHKNYIKLIQFIEPFFLAKYGSPDHFSTNQCDNALLFSACSQRCAVSRCIGIGTYDTDNMKTGSLLQDNTSAFYVATQEYGWYNQYYKKCAYTKADRMGYDINFNKHYNHGVEIRFFDHIPDDDKIAEVLEHLIYLGDWALENDVLENPIKNKHWNGLVVKCMKYGKKMQLNYEELELYNTIFNTKFKNQDICSLYDEIIETTCSTKDKLFSKHAHAIQVPTPDIVMEEYSWKSLYCCAVS
;
A
#
# COMPACT_ATOMS: atom_id res chain seq x y z
N MET A 1 -15.77 45.48 -18.76
CA MET A 1 -16.26 44.17 -19.24
C MET A 1 -15.03 43.48 -19.78
N ASP A 2 -14.26 42.86 -18.89
CA ASP A 2 -12.97 42.26 -19.25
C ASP A 2 -13.00 40.79 -18.84
N ASN A 3 -12.73 39.95 -19.84
CA ASN A 3 -12.74 38.50 -19.80
C ASN A 3 -11.55 37.98 -18.97
N HIS A 4 -11.82 37.53 -17.74
CA HIS A 4 -10.96 36.57 -17.05
C HIS A 4 -11.50 35.16 -17.29
N ASN A 5 -11.08 34.54 -18.40
CA ASN A 5 -11.19 33.10 -18.57
C ASN A 5 -10.11 32.42 -17.71
N GLY A 6 -10.36 32.32 -16.41
CA GLY A 6 -9.67 31.38 -15.55
C GLY A 6 -10.13 29.97 -15.92
N ILE A 7 -9.21 29.13 -16.38
CA ILE A 7 -9.47 27.71 -16.58
C ILE A 7 -9.62 27.09 -15.18
N TYR A 8 -10.87 27.04 -14.70
CA TYR A 8 -11.23 26.23 -13.55
C TYR A 8 -11.24 24.77 -13.99
N ILE A 9 -10.20 24.02 -13.61
CA ILE A 9 -10.23 22.56 -13.70
C ILE A 9 -11.09 22.08 -12.52
N GLU A 10 -12.37 21.82 -12.80
CA GLU A 10 -13.26 21.12 -11.86
C GLU A 10 -12.73 19.70 -11.63
N ILE A 11 -12.04 19.49 -10.51
CA ILE A 11 -11.66 18.17 -10.03
C ILE A 11 -12.89 17.56 -9.36
N GLY A 12 -13.65 16.78 -10.12
CA GLY A 12 -14.84 16.12 -9.58
C GLY A 12 -15.79 15.57 -10.63
N LYS A 13 -15.30 14.88 -11.66
CA LYS A 13 -16.18 14.04 -12.49
C LYS A 13 -16.36 12.66 -11.85
N ASN A 14 -17.61 12.21 -11.85
CA ASN A 14 -18.10 10.90 -11.41
C ASN A 14 -17.15 9.75 -11.74
N SER A 15 -17.09 8.75 -10.86
CA SER A 15 -16.23 7.56 -10.99
C SER A 15 -16.41 6.78 -12.30
N SER A 16 -17.49 6.99 -13.05
CA SER A 16 -17.70 6.39 -14.38
C SER A 16 -16.71 6.89 -15.45
N ASP A 17 -16.43 8.19 -15.50
CA ASP A 17 -15.65 8.79 -16.60
C ASP A 17 -14.15 8.48 -16.48
N LYS A 18 -13.61 8.34 -15.26
CA LYS A 18 -12.18 8.06 -15.03
C LYS A 18 -11.73 6.70 -15.56
N HIS A 19 -12.67 5.75 -15.70
CA HIS A 19 -12.38 4.37 -16.10
C HIS A 19 -12.80 4.04 -17.53
N GLU A 20 -13.48 4.96 -18.24
CA GLU A 20 -13.77 4.77 -19.67
C GLU A 20 -12.50 4.56 -20.50
N LYS A 21 -11.38 5.17 -20.10
CA LYS A 21 -10.07 4.97 -20.75
C LYS A 21 -9.71 3.49 -20.87
N TYR A 22 -10.07 2.66 -19.89
CA TYR A 22 -9.74 1.24 -19.89
C TYR A 22 -10.58 0.44 -20.89
N LYS A 23 -11.79 0.90 -21.22
CA LYS A 23 -12.67 0.22 -22.18
C LYS A 23 -11.99 0.03 -23.53
N SER A 24 -11.20 1.02 -23.95
CA SER A 24 -10.44 0.98 -25.21
C SER A 24 -9.25 0.00 -25.21
N CYS A 25 -8.86 -0.53 -24.04
CA CYS A 25 -7.72 -1.43 -23.89
C CYS A 25 -8.09 -2.91 -24.10
N TYR A 26 -9.38 -3.27 -24.07
CA TYR A 26 -9.82 -4.65 -24.16
C TYR A 26 -9.96 -5.10 -25.63
N GLY A 27 -9.43 -6.27 -25.95
CA GLY A 27 -9.65 -6.90 -27.25
C GLY A 27 -10.99 -7.62 -27.33
N THR A 28 -11.14 -8.45 -28.36
CA THR A 28 -12.41 -9.11 -28.71
C THR A 28 -12.18 -10.59 -28.98
N ASN A 29 -13.13 -11.45 -28.58
CA ASN A 29 -13.09 -12.90 -28.82
C ASN A 29 -11.78 -13.60 -28.40
N GLU A 30 -11.11 -13.12 -27.35
CA GLU A 30 -9.82 -13.65 -26.90
C GLU A 30 -9.78 -13.89 -25.38
N LEU A 31 -8.76 -14.64 -24.96
CA LEU A 31 -8.46 -14.84 -23.55
C LEU A 31 -7.74 -13.60 -23.01
N TYR A 32 -8.28 -13.05 -21.92
CA TYR A 32 -7.77 -11.86 -21.26
C TYR A 32 -7.35 -12.15 -19.81
N TRP A 33 -6.22 -11.59 -19.39
CA TRP A 33 -5.85 -11.41 -17.99
C TRP A 33 -5.33 -9.99 -17.76
N GLY A 34 -5.38 -9.54 -16.52
CA GLY A 34 -5.03 -8.17 -16.16
C GLY A 34 -4.08 -8.14 -14.97
N ILE A 35 -3.02 -7.34 -15.05
CA ILE A 35 -2.08 -7.15 -13.92
C ILE A 35 -1.73 -5.67 -13.81
N GLY A 36 -1.84 -5.10 -12.62
CA GLY A 36 -1.47 -3.70 -12.36
C GLY A 36 -1.15 -3.40 -10.90
N ILE A 37 -0.51 -2.26 -10.68
CA ILE A 37 -0.12 -1.75 -9.37
C ILE A 37 -0.65 -0.33 -9.21
N GLU A 38 -1.23 -0.06 -8.04
CA GLU A 38 -1.51 1.27 -7.52
C GLU A 38 -0.72 1.42 -6.21
N ASN A 39 0.16 2.42 -6.10
CA ASN A 39 1.02 2.59 -4.91
C ASN A 39 0.90 4.02 -4.37
N GLY A 40 0.22 4.16 -3.23
CA GLY A 40 0.01 5.43 -2.52
C GLY A 40 1.19 5.74 -1.60
N LEU A 41 1.96 6.76 -1.95
CA LEU A 41 3.23 7.12 -1.31
C LEU A 41 3.25 8.56 -0.81
N TYR A 42 4.17 8.81 0.12
CA TYR A 42 4.64 10.16 0.44
C TYR A 42 5.98 10.41 -0.24
N LEU A 43 6.33 11.68 -0.33
CA LEU A 43 7.68 12.11 -0.68
C LEU A 43 8.45 12.44 0.58
N GLU A 44 9.75 12.24 0.56
CA GLU A 44 10.66 12.44 1.69
C GLU A 44 11.83 13.32 1.24
N PHE A 45 12.14 14.35 2.02
CA PHE A 45 13.32 15.15 1.83
C PHE A 45 14.55 14.48 2.46
N GLU A 46 15.71 14.60 1.79
CA GLU A 46 16.99 14.05 2.26
C GLU A 46 17.37 14.57 3.66
N LYS A 47 17.14 15.87 3.92
CA LYS A 47 17.46 16.46 5.21
C LYS A 47 16.37 16.12 6.23
N LYS A 48 16.77 15.30 7.20
CA LYS A 48 15.94 15.01 8.37
C LYS A 48 15.85 16.22 9.30
N SER A 49 14.72 16.28 10.00
CA SER A 49 14.46 17.31 10.99
C SER A 49 14.83 16.78 12.38
N GLU A 50 15.81 17.40 13.01
CA GLU A 50 16.14 17.13 14.41
C GLU A 50 15.13 17.81 15.32
N LYS A 51 14.53 17.03 16.23
CA LYS A 51 13.69 17.57 17.31
C LYS A 51 14.22 17.09 18.65
N HIS A 52 14.35 18.03 19.57
CA HIS A 52 14.66 17.74 20.96
C HIS A 52 13.48 16.99 21.61
N MET A 53 13.73 15.98 22.45
CA MET A 53 12.67 15.15 23.06
C MET A 53 11.60 15.98 23.80
N LYS A 54 11.99 17.04 24.51
CA LYS A 54 11.02 17.96 25.16
C LYS A 54 10.04 18.61 24.16
N ILE A 55 10.47 18.84 22.93
CA ILE A 55 9.62 19.37 21.85
C ILE A 55 8.76 18.23 21.32
N PHE A 56 9.35 17.04 21.09
CA PHE A 56 8.62 15.83 20.67
C PHE A 56 7.38 15.60 21.55
N LEU A 57 7.56 15.49 22.87
CA LEU A 57 6.47 15.20 23.81
C LEU A 57 5.31 16.22 23.82
N ASN A 58 5.54 17.44 23.35
CA ASN A 58 4.55 18.51 23.34
C ASN A 58 4.04 18.85 21.93
N SER A 59 4.50 18.13 20.90
CA SER A 59 4.26 18.46 19.49
C SER A 59 3.58 17.31 18.74
N HIS A 60 2.73 16.55 19.41
CA HIS A 60 1.92 15.48 18.82
C HIS A 60 0.67 16.08 18.19
N LYS A 61 0.74 16.36 16.88
CA LYS A 61 -0.43 16.79 16.12
C LYS A 61 -0.39 16.16 14.75
N LYS A 62 -1.57 15.90 14.23
CA LYS A 62 -1.79 15.43 12.88
C LYS A 62 -1.13 16.29 11.81
N GLU A 63 -0.94 15.69 10.64
CA GLU A 63 -0.82 16.45 9.40
C GLU A 63 -2.04 17.38 9.26
N ARG A 64 -1.80 18.62 8.84
CA ARG A 64 -2.77 19.71 8.99
C ARG A 64 -4.14 19.42 8.35
N TYR A 65 -4.15 18.75 7.21
CA TYR A 65 -5.31 18.51 6.35
C TYR A 65 -5.80 17.06 6.38
N SER A 66 -5.07 16.16 7.05
CA SER A 66 -5.37 14.75 7.20
C SER A 66 -6.07 14.46 8.53
N GLU A 67 -6.26 13.18 8.79
CA GLU A 67 -6.90 12.63 9.98
C GLU A 67 -5.99 12.70 11.20
N ASP A 68 -6.62 12.73 12.39
CA ASP A 68 -5.87 12.73 13.64
C ASP A 68 -5.55 11.30 14.10
N TYR A 69 -4.47 10.74 13.56
CA TYR A 69 -4.08 9.36 13.84
C TYR A 69 -3.72 9.09 15.31
N TYR A 70 -3.41 10.13 16.11
CA TYR A 70 -3.25 9.96 17.55
C TYR A 70 -4.55 9.52 18.23
N LYS A 71 -5.71 9.89 17.68
CA LYS A 71 -7.03 9.48 18.23
C LYS A 71 -7.36 8.01 17.99
N ASN A 72 -6.56 7.31 17.18
CA ASN A 72 -6.72 5.87 16.98
C ASN A 72 -6.22 5.07 18.19
N TYR A 73 -5.51 5.70 19.13
CA TYR A 73 -4.98 5.05 20.32
C TYR A 73 -5.86 5.28 21.54
N VAL A 74 -5.90 4.26 22.40
CA VAL A 74 -6.42 4.40 23.76
C VAL A 74 -5.40 5.21 24.56
N GLU A 75 -5.84 6.33 25.11
CA GLU A 75 -4.97 7.32 25.78
C GLU A 75 -4.12 6.71 26.91
N GLU A 76 -4.67 5.74 27.65
CA GLU A 76 -3.96 5.01 28.73
C GLU A 76 -2.76 4.18 28.25
N HIS A 77 -2.69 3.87 26.95
CA HIS A 77 -1.64 3.01 26.38
C HIS A 77 -0.55 3.79 25.64
N VAL A 78 -0.83 5.04 25.26
CA VAL A 78 0.12 5.92 24.57
C VAL A 78 0.12 7.29 25.25
N ASP A 79 0.82 7.37 26.38
CA ASP A 79 1.06 8.63 27.08
C ASP A 79 2.48 9.19 26.81
N CYS A 80 2.73 10.41 27.25
CA CYS A 80 4.03 11.05 27.11
C CYS A 80 5.16 10.27 27.82
N GLY A 81 4.88 9.51 28.88
CA GLY A 81 5.87 8.69 29.59
C GLY A 81 6.26 7.44 28.81
N PHE A 82 5.30 6.78 28.18
CA PHE A 82 5.49 5.65 27.28
C PHE A 82 6.26 6.06 26.02
N LEU A 83 5.90 7.20 25.45
CA LEU A 83 6.62 7.83 24.35
C LEU A 83 8.07 8.18 24.75
N TYR A 84 8.26 8.79 25.92
CA TYR A 84 9.61 9.11 26.41
C TYR A 84 10.50 7.88 26.58
N LYS A 85 9.95 6.75 27.07
CA LYS A 85 10.68 5.48 27.18
C LYS A 85 11.02 4.85 25.82
N SER A 86 10.24 5.16 24.79
CA SER A 86 10.38 4.59 23.45
C SER A 86 11.45 5.29 22.59
N PHE A 87 11.89 6.49 22.96
CA PHE A 87 12.80 7.30 22.15
C PHE A 87 14.04 7.78 22.94
N SER A 88 15.14 8.04 22.22
CA SER A 88 16.34 8.70 22.75
C SER A 88 16.12 10.20 22.98
N TYR A 89 17.00 10.85 23.77
CA TYR A 89 16.90 12.27 24.16
C TYR A 89 16.80 13.27 22.99
N SER A 90 17.24 12.88 21.79
CA SER A 90 17.01 13.55 20.52
C SER A 90 16.63 12.51 19.46
N GLY A 91 15.77 12.90 18.53
CA GLY A 91 15.34 12.07 17.40
C GLY A 91 15.43 12.83 16.08
N GLU A 92 15.94 12.17 15.06
CA GLU A 92 15.85 12.61 13.66
C GLU A 92 14.57 12.07 13.04
N PHE A 93 13.73 12.95 12.53
CA PHE A 93 12.47 12.57 11.88
C PHE A 93 12.54 12.87 10.38
N PRO A 94 11.97 11.98 9.53
CA PRO A 94 11.83 12.27 8.11
C PRO A 94 10.88 13.45 7.93
N THR A 95 11.20 14.30 6.95
CA THR A 95 10.34 15.41 6.54
C THR A 95 9.58 15.00 5.30
N HIS A 96 8.27 14.77 5.44
CA HIS A 96 7.41 14.32 4.37
C HIS A 96 6.72 15.48 3.64
N MET A 97 6.64 15.34 2.32
CA MET A 97 5.75 16.12 1.46
C MET A 97 4.68 15.18 0.90
N ASN A 98 3.43 15.64 0.94
CA ASN A 98 2.26 14.82 0.62
C ASN A 98 1.38 15.52 -0.44
N SER A 99 0.25 14.92 -0.83
CA SER A 99 -0.64 15.54 -1.81
C SER A 99 -1.23 16.88 -1.33
N HIS A 100 -1.38 17.05 -0.01
CA HIS A 100 -1.85 18.30 0.58
C HIS A 100 -0.81 19.40 0.51
N SER A 101 0.48 19.10 0.62
CA SER A 101 1.54 20.06 0.29
C SER A 101 1.42 20.52 -1.16
N MET A 102 1.09 19.61 -2.09
CA MET A 102 0.93 19.97 -3.50
C MET A 102 -0.31 20.85 -3.74
N THR A 103 -1.42 20.59 -3.04
CA THR A 103 -2.75 21.15 -3.39
C THR A 103 -3.29 22.19 -2.41
N LYS A 104 -2.69 22.33 -1.22
CA LYS A 104 -3.18 23.20 -0.14
C LYS A 104 -2.17 24.25 0.30
N THR A 105 -0.92 24.16 -0.14
CA THR A 105 0.11 25.18 0.11
C THR A 105 0.66 25.75 -1.19
N ASP A 106 1.30 26.91 -1.11
CA ASP A 106 2.05 27.49 -2.22
C ASP A 106 3.52 27.05 -2.20
N ARG A 107 4.31 27.55 -3.15
CA ARG A 107 5.76 27.27 -3.26
C ARG A 107 6.61 27.79 -2.09
N MET A 108 6.05 28.61 -1.21
CA MET A 108 6.69 29.11 0.02
C MET A 108 6.13 28.41 1.26
N ASN A 109 5.46 27.26 1.07
CA ASN A 109 4.78 26.49 2.09
C ASN A 109 3.71 27.29 2.89
N GLN A 110 3.18 28.37 2.31
CA GLN A 110 2.06 29.08 2.93
C GLN A 110 0.78 28.33 2.60
N SER A 111 0.05 27.92 3.62
CA SER A 111 -1.25 27.29 3.45
C SER A 111 -2.29 28.24 2.88
N LYS A 112 -3.20 27.75 2.04
CA LYS A 112 -4.29 28.54 1.44
C LYS A 112 -5.21 29.19 2.47
N THR A 113 -5.43 28.52 3.59
CA THR A 113 -6.25 29.02 4.71
C THR A 113 -5.39 29.22 5.96
N LEU A 114 -5.91 29.97 6.93
CA LEU A 114 -5.40 30.00 8.29
C LEU A 114 -5.86 28.76 9.07
N TYR A 115 -5.06 28.34 10.05
CA TYR A 115 -5.39 27.18 10.89
C TYR A 115 -6.35 27.56 12.02
N ILE A 116 -7.55 28.02 11.63
CA ILE A 116 -8.63 28.48 12.52
C ILE A 116 -9.97 27.92 12.06
N LYS A 117 -10.95 27.90 12.98
CA LYS A 117 -12.25 27.25 12.78
C LYS A 117 -13.03 27.74 11.55
N LEU A 118 -12.85 29.00 11.15
CA LEU A 118 -13.56 29.62 10.03
C LEU A 118 -12.86 29.46 8.67
N CYS A 119 -11.70 28.79 8.62
CA CYS A 119 -10.94 28.55 7.38
C CYS A 119 -10.69 29.82 6.55
N GLU A 120 -10.45 30.95 7.22
CA GLU A 120 -10.17 32.24 6.57
C GLU A 120 -8.98 32.12 5.62
N GLN A 121 -8.95 32.92 4.56
CA GLN A 121 -7.82 32.92 3.63
C GLN A 121 -6.54 33.39 4.33
N ASN A 122 -5.43 32.72 4.04
CA ASN A 122 -4.13 33.15 4.54
C ASN A 122 -3.60 34.29 3.66
N PRO A 123 -3.40 35.52 4.20
CA PRO A 123 -2.89 36.64 3.40
C PRO A 123 -1.46 36.43 2.89
N LYS A 124 -0.73 35.44 3.42
CA LYS A 124 0.61 35.07 2.96
C LYS A 124 0.60 34.09 1.78
N PHE A 125 -0.54 33.44 1.49
CA PHE A 125 -0.66 32.54 0.36
C PHE A 125 -0.55 33.33 -0.95
N CYS A 126 0.34 32.94 -1.85
CA CYS A 126 0.64 33.71 -3.06
C CYS A 126 -0.42 33.64 -4.16
N GLY A 127 -1.54 32.95 -3.92
CA GLY A 127 -2.69 32.84 -4.83
C GLY A 127 -2.70 31.60 -5.72
N GLU A 128 -1.58 30.90 -5.84
CA GLU A 128 -1.43 29.65 -6.61
C GLU A 128 -0.87 28.54 -5.71
N THR A 129 -1.32 27.30 -5.91
CA THR A 129 -0.81 26.15 -5.17
C THR A 129 0.54 25.71 -5.74
N LEU A 130 1.29 24.92 -4.96
CA LEU A 130 2.53 24.30 -5.44
C LEU A 130 2.28 23.45 -6.70
N TRP A 131 1.17 22.73 -6.77
CA TRP A 131 0.80 21.96 -7.96
C TRP A 131 0.50 22.84 -9.18
N ASP A 132 -0.13 24.01 -9.00
CA ASP A 132 -0.37 24.94 -10.11
C ASP A 132 0.96 25.37 -10.73
N VAL A 133 1.96 25.69 -9.90
CA VAL A 133 3.33 25.99 -10.37
C VAL A 133 3.96 24.78 -11.05
N VAL A 134 3.93 23.61 -10.41
CA VAL A 134 4.57 22.39 -10.93
C VAL A 134 3.99 21.95 -12.26
N SER A 135 2.66 21.91 -12.38
CA SER A 135 1.97 21.52 -13.61
C SER A 135 2.09 22.55 -14.73
N LEU A 136 2.21 23.84 -14.40
CA LEU A 136 2.50 24.87 -15.40
C LEU A 136 3.93 24.74 -15.95
N LYS A 137 4.90 24.48 -15.07
CA LYS A 137 6.33 24.47 -15.38
C LYS A 137 6.83 23.16 -15.97
N ASN A 138 6.07 22.06 -15.89
CA ASN A 138 6.49 20.78 -16.42
C ASN A 138 5.35 20.07 -17.16
N GLU A 139 5.50 19.97 -18.47
CA GLU A 139 4.52 19.34 -19.36
C GLU A 139 4.32 17.85 -19.05
N TYR A 140 5.39 17.10 -18.78
CA TYR A 140 5.30 15.69 -18.43
C TYR A 140 4.39 15.47 -17.21
N LEU A 141 4.61 16.22 -16.12
CA LEU A 141 3.80 16.10 -14.91
C LEU A 141 2.34 16.47 -15.18
N ARG A 142 2.09 17.56 -15.91
CA ARG A 142 0.73 17.99 -16.27
C ARG A 142 -0.01 16.93 -17.09
N GLU A 143 0.62 16.38 -18.11
CA GLU A 143 -0.02 15.45 -19.05
C GLU A 143 -0.25 14.06 -18.47
N ASN A 144 0.55 13.65 -17.48
CA ASN A 144 0.49 12.33 -16.85
C ASN A 144 -0.29 12.31 -15.52
N PHE A 145 -0.69 13.47 -15.00
CA PHE A 145 -1.59 13.57 -13.86
C PHE A 145 -2.97 12.97 -14.18
N GLN A 146 -3.58 12.26 -13.21
CA GLN A 146 -4.78 11.42 -13.37
C GLN A 146 -4.61 10.26 -14.38
N LYS A 147 -3.40 10.03 -14.87
CA LYS A 147 -3.04 8.88 -15.71
C LYS A 147 -2.08 7.97 -14.96
N LYS A 148 -0.78 8.30 -14.97
CA LYS A 148 0.28 7.51 -14.33
C LYS A 148 0.47 7.83 -12.86
N PHE A 149 0.01 9.00 -12.44
CA PHE A 149 -0.04 9.35 -11.03
C PHE A 149 -1.23 10.26 -10.72
N THR A 150 -1.67 10.25 -9.48
CA THR A 150 -2.75 11.10 -8.98
C THR A 150 -2.50 11.51 -7.52
N PHE A 151 -3.29 12.45 -7.04
CA PHE A 151 -3.45 12.73 -5.62
C PHE A 151 -4.69 11.99 -5.13
N ASP A 152 -4.52 11.08 -4.18
CA ASP A 152 -5.62 10.36 -3.52
C ASP A 152 -5.50 10.50 -2.00
N GLY A 153 -6.53 11.08 -1.40
CA GLY A 153 -6.47 11.55 -0.01
C GLY A 153 -5.25 12.45 0.22
N ASP A 154 -4.39 12.06 1.15
CA ASP A 154 -3.12 12.71 1.46
C ASP A 154 -1.90 12.10 0.73
N THR A 155 -2.08 11.06 -0.08
CA THR A 155 -0.98 10.37 -0.77
C THR A 155 -0.81 10.79 -2.24
N ILE A 156 0.38 10.55 -2.78
CA ILE A 156 0.67 10.57 -4.21
C ILE A 156 0.64 9.12 -4.70
N GLU A 157 -0.33 8.79 -5.53
CA GLU A 157 -0.52 7.43 -6.02
C GLU A 157 0.12 7.26 -7.39
N ILE A 158 0.99 6.26 -7.54
CA ILE A 158 1.58 5.84 -8.81
C ILE A 158 0.78 4.67 -9.37
N ILE A 159 0.39 4.74 -10.64
CA ILE A 159 -0.56 3.81 -11.28
C ILE A 159 0.02 3.28 -12.59
N THR A 160 0.18 1.96 -12.73
CA THR A 160 0.52 1.32 -14.01
C THR A 160 -0.68 1.32 -14.96
N GLN A 161 -0.47 1.63 -16.23
CA GLN A 161 -1.52 1.73 -17.24
C GLN A 161 -1.59 0.50 -18.16
N ASN A 162 -0.48 -0.21 -18.38
CA ASN A 162 -0.43 -1.32 -19.34
C ASN A 162 -0.83 -2.64 -18.67
N PHE A 163 -2.09 -2.78 -18.28
CA PHE A 163 -2.57 -3.95 -17.55
C PHE A 163 -3.00 -5.12 -18.44
N TYR A 164 -3.43 -4.85 -19.68
CA TYR A 164 -4.06 -5.83 -20.56
C TYR A 164 -3.07 -6.89 -21.05
N ASN A 165 -3.34 -8.16 -20.73
CA ASN A 165 -2.46 -9.30 -21.03
C ASN A 165 -1.00 -9.03 -20.64
N ALA A 166 -0.82 -8.29 -19.55
CA ALA A 166 0.48 -7.83 -19.11
C ALA A 166 1.30 -8.97 -18.51
N LYS A 167 2.63 -8.82 -18.59
CA LYS A 167 3.57 -9.65 -17.85
C LYS A 167 4.02 -8.93 -16.59
N ASN A 168 4.23 -9.67 -15.51
CA ASN A 168 4.71 -9.11 -14.23
C ASN A 168 5.97 -8.23 -14.41
N ILE A 169 6.94 -8.67 -15.22
CA ILE A 169 8.17 -7.92 -15.50
C ILE A 169 7.91 -6.58 -16.20
N ASP A 170 6.91 -6.51 -17.07
CA ASP A 170 6.59 -5.30 -17.81
C ASP A 170 5.82 -4.32 -16.93
N VAL A 171 4.93 -4.82 -16.06
CA VAL A 171 4.28 -4.03 -15.00
C VAL A 171 5.33 -3.41 -14.07
N MET A 172 6.30 -4.19 -13.61
CA MET A 172 7.37 -3.68 -12.73
C MET A 172 8.28 -2.67 -13.44
N LYS A 173 8.60 -2.86 -14.71
CA LYS A 173 9.33 -1.87 -15.51
C LYS A 173 8.54 -0.56 -15.65
N GLU A 174 7.24 -0.64 -15.94
CA GLU A 174 6.37 0.54 -16.03
C GLU A 174 6.29 1.29 -14.70
N TYR A 175 6.10 0.56 -13.60
CA TYR A 175 6.02 1.11 -12.25
C TYR A 175 7.32 1.82 -11.85
N LYS A 176 8.48 1.15 -11.98
CA LYS A 176 9.80 1.74 -11.69
C LYS A 176 10.08 2.97 -12.56
N LYS A 177 9.73 2.91 -13.85
CA LYS A 177 9.85 4.04 -14.78
C LYS A 177 8.96 5.21 -14.37
N SER A 178 7.71 4.95 -14.00
CA SER A 178 6.76 6.00 -13.62
C SER A 178 7.20 6.73 -12.34
N LYS A 179 7.69 6.00 -11.32
CA LYS A 179 8.33 6.59 -10.13
C LYS A 179 9.51 7.49 -10.52
N LYS A 180 10.44 6.95 -11.31
CA LYS A 180 11.64 7.68 -11.75
C LYS A 180 11.28 8.95 -12.52
N ASP A 181 10.41 8.85 -13.52
CA ASP A 181 10.04 9.99 -14.34
C ASP A 181 9.31 11.06 -13.50
N PHE A 182 8.41 10.66 -12.60
CA PHE A 182 7.73 11.60 -11.69
C PHE A 182 8.75 12.38 -10.85
N ILE A 183 9.64 11.68 -10.14
CA ILE A 183 10.56 12.32 -9.21
C ILE A 183 11.61 13.17 -9.93
N THR A 184 12.12 12.72 -11.07
CA THR A 184 13.09 13.49 -11.88
C THR A 184 12.47 14.79 -12.38
N ASN A 185 11.25 14.76 -12.90
CA ASN A 185 10.58 15.96 -13.38
C ASN A 185 10.20 16.91 -12.23
N LEU A 186 9.80 16.37 -11.06
CA LEU A 186 9.51 17.18 -9.88
C LEU A 186 10.77 17.91 -9.38
N ARG A 187 11.89 17.18 -9.25
CA ARG A 187 13.19 17.73 -8.85
C ARG A 187 13.66 18.84 -9.80
N HIS A 188 13.48 18.65 -11.11
CA HIS A 188 13.80 19.67 -12.09
C HIS A 188 13.05 20.98 -11.83
N VAL A 189 11.73 20.92 -11.64
CA VAL A 189 10.93 22.11 -11.31
C VAL A 189 11.41 22.75 -10.01
N PHE A 190 11.67 21.93 -8.97
CA PHE A 190 12.08 22.46 -7.67
C PHE A 190 13.41 23.20 -7.75
N LEU A 191 14.39 22.63 -8.47
CA LEU A 191 15.70 23.24 -8.66
C LEU A 191 15.60 24.55 -9.45
N GLU A 192 14.93 24.55 -10.61
CA GLU A 192 14.81 25.73 -11.47
C GLU A 192 14.04 26.89 -10.81
N ASN A 193 13.12 26.58 -9.91
CA ASN A 193 12.26 27.56 -9.26
C ASN A 193 12.63 27.81 -7.79
N SER A 194 13.77 27.28 -7.32
CA SER A 194 14.27 27.42 -5.94
C SER A 194 13.25 27.04 -4.87
N ILE A 195 12.54 25.94 -5.08
CA ILE A 195 11.48 25.44 -4.18
C ILE A 195 12.12 24.47 -3.18
N PHE A 196 12.00 24.80 -1.88
CA PHE A 196 12.36 23.93 -0.74
C PHE A 196 13.80 23.40 -0.74
N LEU A 197 14.75 24.14 -1.33
CA LEU A 197 16.16 23.74 -1.41
C LEU A 197 16.80 23.54 -0.03
N GLU A 198 16.29 24.21 0.99
CA GLU A 198 16.73 24.11 2.39
C GLU A 198 16.53 22.72 3.03
N HIS A 199 15.66 21.90 2.42
CA HIS A 199 15.37 20.53 2.86
C HIS A 199 16.20 19.46 2.11
N GLY A 200 17.04 19.85 1.14
CA GLY A 200 17.81 18.92 0.32
C GLY A 200 16.97 18.26 -0.78
N GLU A 201 17.48 17.18 -1.36
CA GLU A 201 16.80 16.52 -2.49
C GLU A 201 15.54 15.77 -2.04
N ILE A 202 14.46 15.87 -2.81
CA ILE A 202 13.19 15.17 -2.52
C ILE A 202 13.13 13.81 -3.23
N GLY A 203 12.73 12.74 -2.54
CA GLY A 203 12.53 11.39 -3.09
C GLY A 203 11.17 10.81 -2.71
N PHE A 204 10.89 9.57 -3.11
CA PHE A 204 9.86 8.79 -2.44
C PHE A 204 10.36 8.33 -1.07
N ILE A 205 9.45 8.10 -0.13
CA ILE A 205 9.77 7.52 1.18
C ILE A 205 10.62 6.26 1.05
N LYS A 206 11.60 6.11 1.95
CA LYS A 206 12.48 4.94 1.99
C LYS A 206 11.98 3.84 2.92
N ASP A 207 11.09 4.19 3.83
CA ASP A 207 10.37 3.26 4.69
C ASP A 207 8.95 3.78 4.91
N ASN A 208 8.01 2.91 5.31
CA ASN A 208 6.73 3.36 5.83
C ASN A 208 6.93 3.87 7.26
N HIS A 209 7.38 5.12 7.41
CA HIS A 209 7.80 5.65 8.71
C HIS A 209 6.63 5.76 9.71
N PRO A 210 6.79 5.28 10.96
CA PRO A 210 5.74 5.39 11.98
C PRO A 210 5.59 6.83 12.51
N PHE A 211 6.63 7.65 12.42
CA PHE A 211 6.64 9.06 12.82
C PHE A 211 7.27 9.90 11.73
N ALA A 212 6.63 11.01 11.40
CA ALA A 212 7.13 11.94 10.39
C ALA A 212 6.71 13.37 10.69
N ILE A 213 7.50 14.31 10.18
CA ILE A 213 7.14 15.72 10.14
C ILE A 213 6.60 16.02 8.76
N TYR A 214 5.41 16.59 8.69
CA TYR A 214 4.81 16.94 7.41
C TYR A 214 5.09 18.40 7.08
N LEU A 215 5.40 18.69 5.83
CA LEU A 215 5.66 20.06 5.36
C LEU A 215 4.50 21.00 5.68
N THR A 216 3.26 20.53 5.65
CA THR A 216 2.07 21.34 6.01
C THR A 216 1.95 21.65 7.52
N ASN A 217 2.77 21.03 8.37
CA ASN A 217 2.78 21.16 9.83
C ASN A 217 4.16 20.88 10.47
N GLU A 218 5.19 21.61 10.08
CA GLU A 218 6.61 21.33 10.43
C GLU A 218 6.96 21.43 11.92
N ASN A 219 6.08 22.03 12.71
CA ASN A 219 6.25 22.16 14.16
C ASN A 219 5.79 20.93 14.92
N ASN A 220 5.05 20.03 14.29
CA ASN A 220 4.49 18.86 14.93
C ASN A 220 4.92 17.58 14.23
N ILE A 221 4.79 16.49 14.96
CA ILE A 221 5.11 15.15 14.53
C ILE A 221 3.79 14.44 14.38
N GLY A 222 3.54 13.93 13.18
CA GLY A 222 2.46 13.01 12.92
C GLY A 222 2.90 11.59 13.24
N ILE A 223 1.92 10.76 13.57
CA ILE A 223 2.07 9.33 13.70
C ILE A 223 1.32 8.66 12.54
N PHE A 224 1.69 7.41 12.24
CA PHE A 224 0.97 6.39 11.46
C PHE A 224 1.63 6.01 10.13
N ASN A 225 1.65 4.69 9.87
CA ASN A 225 2.17 4.09 8.65
C ASN A 225 1.14 4.20 7.51
N ASN A 226 1.17 5.29 6.74
CA ASN A 226 0.12 5.59 5.75
C ASN A 226 0.45 5.17 4.31
N GLY A 227 1.68 4.71 4.01
CA GLY A 227 2.01 4.20 2.68
C GLY A 227 1.20 2.94 2.36
N THR A 228 0.70 2.81 1.13
CA THR A 228 -0.20 1.73 0.70
C THR A 228 0.23 1.12 -0.62
N LEU A 229 -0.06 -0.15 -0.82
CA LEU A 229 0.18 -0.84 -2.08
C LEU A 229 -1.07 -1.66 -2.44
N HIS A 230 -1.59 -1.47 -3.64
CA HIS A 230 -2.66 -2.28 -4.17
C HIS A 230 -2.21 -3.04 -5.43
N PHE A 231 -2.64 -4.29 -5.52
CA PHE A 231 -2.42 -5.13 -6.71
C PHE A 231 -3.76 -5.39 -7.39
N ASN A 232 -3.82 -5.12 -8.69
CA ASN A 232 -4.98 -5.39 -9.53
C ASN A 232 -4.69 -6.65 -10.35
N ILE A 233 -5.46 -7.71 -10.14
CA ILE A 233 -5.29 -9.01 -10.80
C ILE A 233 -6.62 -9.49 -11.37
N THR A 234 -6.64 -9.75 -12.67
CA THR A 234 -7.73 -10.47 -13.34
C THR A 234 -7.21 -11.80 -13.83
N LEU A 235 -7.82 -12.88 -13.37
CA LEU A 235 -7.51 -14.24 -13.82
C LEU A 235 -7.94 -14.44 -15.28
N PRO A 236 -7.36 -15.42 -16.00
CA PRO A 236 -7.70 -15.73 -17.38
C PRO A 236 -9.22 -15.83 -17.59
N THR A 237 -9.74 -14.94 -18.45
CA THR A 237 -11.16 -14.72 -18.67
C THR A 237 -11.41 -14.54 -20.16
N GLN A 238 -12.30 -15.34 -20.74
CA GLN A 238 -12.65 -15.24 -22.15
C GLN A 238 -13.55 -14.01 -22.40
N LEU A 239 -13.20 -13.20 -23.40
CA LEU A 239 -13.99 -12.06 -23.87
C LEU A 239 -14.82 -12.43 -25.11
N GLN A 240 -15.90 -11.68 -25.33
CA GLN A 240 -16.77 -11.75 -26.52
C GLN A 240 -16.37 -10.71 -27.58
N GLU A 241 -17.12 -10.66 -28.68
CA GLU A 241 -16.91 -9.70 -29.76
C GLU A 241 -17.09 -8.24 -29.33
N ASP A 242 -17.92 -7.97 -28.31
CA ASP A 242 -18.14 -6.63 -27.76
C ASP A 242 -17.21 -6.27 -26.59
N SER A 243 -16.10 -7.02 -26.47
CA SER A 243 -15.09 -6.91 -25.40
C SER A 243 -15.62 -7.18 -23.99
N LYS A 244 -16.84 -7.68 -23.81
CA LYS A 244 -17.35 -8.07 -22.49
C LYS A 244 -16.94 -9.49 -22.13
N ILE A 245 -16.93 -9.78 -20.84
CA ILE A 245 -16.77 -11.14 -20.31
C ILE A 245 -17.82 -12.07 -20.92
N SER A 246 -17.37 -13.21 -21.46
CA SER A 246 -18.21 -14.23 -22.11
C SER A 246 -19.10 -14.99 -21.13
N ASP A 247 -18.53 -15.46 -20.04
CA ASP A 247 -19.21 -16.20 -18.99
C ASP A 247 -19.02 -15.50 -17.65
N LYS A 248 -20.04 -14.78 -17.21
CA LYS A 248 -20.02 -14.03 -15.95
C LYS A 248 -20.04 -14.97 -14.74
N ASP A 249 -20.68 -16.13 -14.83
CA ASP A 249 -20.75 -17.07 -13.71
C ASP A 249 -19.42 -17.77 -13.50
N ALA A 250 -18.75 -18.19 -14.58
CA ALA A 250 -17.38 -18.69 -14.51
C ALA A 250 -16.42 -17.63 -13.98
N PHE A 251 -16.53 -16.39 -14.46
CA PHE A 251 -15.73 -15.27 -13.97
C PHE A 251 -15.88 -15.04 -12.47
N ILE A 252 -17.12 -15.00 -11.97
CA ILE A 252 -17.39 -14.87 -10.54
C ILE A 252 -16.84 -16.07 -9.77
N ARG A 253 -17.04 -17.30 -10.27
CA ARG A 253 -16.58 -18.53 -9.61
C ARG A 253 -15.06 -18.55 -9.42
N ILE A 254 -14.28 -18.31 -10.47
CA ILE A 254 -12.80 -18.37 -10.38
C ILE A 254 -12.25 -17.26 -9.47
N HIS A 255 -12.80 -16.04 -9.58
CA HIS A 255 -12.33 -14.93 -8.75
C HIS A 255 -12.81 -15.05 -7.30
N LYS A 256 -14.00 -15.59 -7.05
CA LYS A 256 -14.46 -15.94 -5.68
C LYS A 256 -13.47 -16.88 -5.03
N ASN A 257 -13.05 -17.92 -5.75
CA ASN A 257 -12.11 -18.89 -5.24
C ASN A 257 -10.74 -18.28 -4.94
N TYR A 258 -10.25 -17.44 -5.84
CA TYR A 258 -9.00 -16.71 -5.66
C TYR A 258 -9.03 -15.74 -4.48
N ILE A 259 -10.11 -14.96 -4.31
CA ILE A 259 -10.26 -14.05 -3.17
C ILE A 259 -10.22 -14.83 -1.85
N LYS A 260 -10.89 -15.98 -1.75
CA LYS A 260 -10.80 -16.82 -0.55
C LYS A 260 -9.36 -17.24 -0.26
N LEU A 261 -8.62 -17.68 -1.28
CA LEU A 261 -7.22 -18.06 -1.13
C LEU A 261 -6.35 -16.89 -0.67
N ILE A 262 -6.53 -15.71 -1.28
CA ILE A 262 -5.84 -14.48 -0.88
C ILE A 262 -6.13 -14.16 0.58
N GLN A 263 -7.40 -14.21 1.00
CA GLN A 263 -7.78 -13.97 2.40
C GLN A 263 -7.21 -15.02 3.37
N PHE A 264 -7.04 -16.29 2.96
CA PHE A 264 -6.32 -17.26 3.79
C PHE A 264 -4.84 -16.90 3.99
N ILE A 265 -4.20 -16.32 2.97
CA ILE A 265 -2.76 -15.97 2.99
C ILE A 265 -2.49 -14.53 3.46
N GLU A 266 -3.51 -13.67 3.53
CA GLU A 266 -3.45 -12.29 4.04
C GLU A 266 -2.59 -12.13 5.31
N PRO A 267 -2.78 -12.94 6.37
CA PRO A 267 -2.00 -12.79 7.59
C PRO A 267 -0.50 -13.06 7.40
N PHE A 268 -0.13 -13.92 6.45
CA PHE A 268 1.26 -14.24 6.13
C PHE A 268 1.95 -13.10 5.39
N PHE A 269 1.27 -12.53 4.38
CA PHE A 269 1.75 -11.34 3.70
C PHE A 269 1.99 -10.19 4.67
N LEU A 270 1.04 -9.94 5.57
CA LEU A 270 1.17 -8.89 6.58
C LEU A 270 2.25 -9.20 7.61
N ALA A 271 2.39 -10.45 8.06
CA ALA A 271 3.47 -10.83 8.95
C ALA A 271 4.84 -10.58 8.29
N LYS A 272 5.02 -10.97 7.02
CA LYS A 272 6.31 -10.91 6.34
C LYS A 272 6.67 -9.51 5.80
N TYR A 273 5.72 -8.77 5.26
CA TYR A 273 5.95 -7.49 4.56
C TYR A 273 5.20 -6.29 5.15
N GLY A 274 4.32 -6.49 6.15
CA GLY A 274 3.58 -5.41 6.78
C GLY A 274 4.46 -4.44 7.56
N SER A 275 3.88 -3.27 7.85
CA SER A 275 4.51 -2.20 8.64
C SER A 275 4.02 -2.26 10.09
N PRO A 276 4.78 -2.86 11.02
CA PRO A 276 4.36 -2.96 12.41
C PRO A 276 4.24 -1.58 13.04
N ASP A 277 3.36 -1.48 14.04
CA ASP A 277 3.36 -0.32 14.92
C ASP A 277 4.69 -0.29 15.68
N HIS A 278 5.34 0.88 15.71
CA HIS A 278 6.64 1.05 16.36
C HIS A 278 6.63 0.59 17.83
N PHE A 279 5.49 0.68 18.51
CA PHE A 279 5.36 0.28 19.90
C PHE A 279 5.28 -1.24 20.12
N SER A 280 5.08 -2.03 19.06
CA SER A 280 5.07 -3.49 19.11
C SER A 280 6.48 -4.10 19.16
N THR A 281 7.51 -3.35 18.73
CA THR A 281 8.89 -3.82 18.66
C THR A 281 9.73 -3.47 19.88
N ASN A 282 9.21 -2.62 20.77
CA ASN A 282 9.96 -2.09 21.91
C ASN A 282 9.90 -3.03 23.12
N GLN A 283 10.93 -2.98 23.97
CA GLN A 283 11.05 -3.72 25.25
C GLN A 283 10.09 -3.16 26.33
N CYS A 284 8.86 -2.82 25.94
CA CYS A 284 7.84 -2.32 26.83
C CYS A 284 6.93 -3.47 27.24
N ASP A 285 6.52 -3.51 28.50
CA ASP A 285 5.60 -4.53 29.04
C ASP A 285 4.27 -4.63 28.26
N ASN A 286 3.94 -3.58 27.50
CA ASN A 286 2.71 -3.43 26.73
C ASN A 286 2.85 -3.71 25.22
N ALA A 287 3.99 -4.19 24.72
CA ALA A 287 4.22 -4.35 23.28
C ALA A 287 3.13 -5.20 22.56
N LEU A 288 2.59 -6.21 23.24
CA LEU A 288 1.52 -7.08 22.71
C LEU A 288 0.14 -6.40 22.58
N LEU A 289 -0.02 -5.16 23.05
CA LEU A 289 -1.21 -4.35 22.80
C LEU A 289 -1.19 -3.72 21.41
N PHE A 290 -0.01 -3.54 20.82
CA PHE A 290 0.17 -2.91 19.52
C PHE A 290 0.32 -3.97 18.43
N SER A 291 0.05 -3.58 17.19
CA SER A 291 0.17 -4.49 16.06
C SER A 291 1.63 -4.72 15.68
N ALA A 292 2.08 -5.97 15.71
CA ALA A 292 3.41 -6.41 15.30
C ALA A 292 3.51 -6.83 13.82
N CYS A 293 2.41 -6.77 13.05
CA CYS A 293 2.44 -7.00 11.61
C CYS A 293 2.08 -5.76 10.81
N SER A 294 0.90 -5.17 11.03
CA SER A 294 0.44 -3.98 10.32
C SER A 294 -0.41 -3.10 11.24
N GLN A 295 0.06 -1.88 11.51
CA GLN A 295 -0.72 -0.89 12.25
C GLN A 295 -2.00 -0.49 11.50
N ARG A 296 -1.89 -0.26 10.19
CA ARG A 296 -2.98 0.20 9.33
C ARG A 296 -4.14 -0.79 9.30
N CYS A 297 -3.84 -2.06 9.06
CA CYS A 297 -4.84 -3.12 9.05
C CYS A 297 -5.42 -3.38 10.45
N ALA A 298 -4.64 -3.25 11.51
CA ALA A 298 -5.11 -3.43 12.88
C ALA A 298 -6.18 -2.40 13.27
N VAL A 299 -5.95 -1.13 12.93
CA VAL A 299 -6.91 -0.04 13.16
C VAL A 299 -8.15 -0.19 12.26
N SER A 300 -8.01 -0.82 11.09
CA SER A 300 -9.10 -1.23 10.18
C SER A 300 -9.99 -0.11 9.62
N ARG A 301 -9.66 1.17 9.85
CA ARG A 301 -10.50 2.30 9.44
C ARG A 301 -10.66 2.39 7.92
N CYS A 302 -9.54 2.52 7.20
CA CYS A 302 -9.56 2.68 5.76
C CYS A 302 -9.52 1.35 5.02
N ILE A 303 -8.86 0.33 5.60
CA ILE A 303 -8.74 -1.05 5.09
C ILE A 303 -8.57 -2.02 6.27
N GLY A 304 -9.34 -3.11 6.29
CA GLY A 304 -9.24 -4.20 7.28
C GLY A 304 -8.60 -5.48 6.71
N ILE A 305 -8.85 -6.62 7.36
CA ILE A 305 -8.39 -7.97 6.97
C ILE A 305 -9.58 -8.92 6.97
N GLY A 306 -9.72 -9.75 5.96
CA GLY A 306 -10.88 -10.62 5.76
C GLY A 306 -12.20 -9.89 5.91
N THR A 307 -12.32 -8.73 5.25
CA THR A 307 -13.49 -7.84 5.36
C THR A 307 -14.43 -7.99 4.17
N TYR A 308 -13.92 -8.37 3.00
CA TYR A 308 -14.75 -8.70 1.85
C TYR A 308 -15.44 -10.06 2.03
N ASP A 309 -16.75 -10.11 1.80
CA ASP A 309 -17.54 -11.33 1.94
C ASP A 309 -17.68 -12.05 0.59
N THR A 310 -16.94 -13.14 0.44
CA THR A 310 -16.95 -14.00 -0.75
C THR A 310 -18.27 -14.75 -0.96
N ASP A 311 -19.18 -14.78 0.03
CA ASP A 311 -20.52 -15.33 -0.19
C ASP A 311 -21.46 -14.36 -0.91
N ASN A 312 -21.24 -13.06 -0.74
CA ASN A 312 -22.05 -12.02 -1.37
C ASN A 312 -21.45 -11.51 -2.70
N MET A 313 -20.13 -11.60 -2.89
CA MET A 313 -19.43 -11.18 -4.12
C MET A 313 -19.83 -9.78 -4.63
N LYS A 314 -19.95 -8.81 -3.71
CA LYS A 314 -20.37 -7.44 -4.04
C LYS A 314 -19.36 -6.76 -4.98
N THR A 315 -19.84 -6.30 -6.13
CA THR A 315 -18.99 -5.63 -7.13
C THR A 315 -18.79 -4.14 -6.83
N GLY A 316 -17.67 -3.58 -7.29
CA GLY A 316 -17.45 -2.13 -7.35
C GLY A 316 -16.29 -1.63 -6.48
N SER A 317 -16.12 -0.31 -6.44
CA SER A 317 -15.11 0.36 -5.61
C SER A 317 -15.63 0.54 -4.18
N LEU A 318 -15.48 -0.49 -3.35
CA LEU A 318 -15.92 -0.48 -1.96
C LEU A 318 -14.86 0.16 -1.09
N LEU A 319 -15.17 1.28 -0.43
CA LEU A 319 -14.22 1.95 0.46
C LEU A 319 -14.36 1.44 1.91
N GLN A 320 -15.52 1.70 2.51
CA GLN A 320 -15.80 1.41 3.91
C GLN A 320 -17.31 1.25 4.16
N ASP A 321 -17.68 0.44 5.13
CA ASP A 321 -19.05 0.29 5.63
C ASP A 321 -19.07 0.40 7.17
N ASN A 322 -20.25 0.40 7.78
CA ASN A 322 -20.38 0.31 9.23
C ASN A 322 -19.75 -0.99 9.73
N THR A 323 -19.08 -0.95 10.88
CA THR A 323 -18.44 -2.12 11.51
C THR A 323 -19.40 -3.32 11.65
N SER A 324 -20.70 -3.08 11.86
CA SER A 324 -21.73 -4.12 11.94
C SER A 324 -22.03 -4.86 10.63
N ALA A 325 -21.55 -4.37 9.49
CA ALA A 325 -21.68 -5.05 8.20
C ALA A 325 -20.66 -6.19 8.01
N PHE A 326 -19.61 -6.24 8.84
CA PHE A 326 -18.49 -7.16 8.66
C PHE A 326 -18.62 -8.41 9.55
N TYR A 327 -18.50 -9.58 8.95
CA TYR A 327 -18.63 -10.86 9.67
C TYR A 327 -17.58 -10.97 10.81
N VAL A 328 -16.34 -10.58 10.53
CA VAL A 328 -15.22 -10.55 11.50
C VAL A 328 -15.45 -9.62 12.70
N ALA A 329 -16.39 -8.68 12.59
CA ALA A 329 -16.73 -7.72 13.64
C ALA A 329 -18.10 -8.00 14.29
N THR A 330 -18.92 -8.90 13.73
CA THR A 330 -20.21 -9.30 14.32
C THR A 330 -20.14 -10.62 15.07
N GLN A 331 -19.23 -11.52 14.70
CA GLN A 331 -19.05 -12.77 15.42
C GLN A 331 -18.18 -12.60 16.65
N GLU A 332 -18.51 -13.28 17.74
CA GLU A 332 -17.71 -13.25 18.96
C GLU A 332 -16.28 -13.71 18.70
N TYR A 333 -16.11 -14.80 17.94
CA TYR A 333 -14.78 -15.34 17.59
C TYR A 333 -14.07 -14.55 16.47
N GLY A 334 -14.74 -13.58 15.85
CA GLY A 334 -14.18 -12.78 14.78
C GLY A 334 -12.93 -12.04 15.26
N TRP A 335 -11.89 -12.03 14.43
CA TRP A 335 -10.57 -11.53 14.83
C TRP A 335 -10.64 -10.09 15.34
N TYR A 336 -11.48 -9.25 14.71
CA TYR A 336 -11.63 -7.85 15.07
C TYR A 336 -12.14 -7.71 16.50
N ASN A 337 -13.17 -8.47 16.88
CA ASN A 337 -13.67 -8.47 18.25
C ASN A 337 -12.65 -9.03 19.24
N GLN A 338 -11.97 -10.12 18.89
CA GLN A 338 -10.99 -10.75 19.79
C GLN A 338 -9.75 -9.90 20.00
N TYR A 339 -9.25 -9.22 18.96
CA TYR A 339 -8.12 -8.32 19.06
C TYR A 339 -8.46 -7.09 19.92
N TYR A 340 -9.61 -6.46 19.67
CA TYR A 340 -10.04 -5.27 20.39
C TYR A 340 -10.46 -5.50 21.85
N LYS A 341 -10.56 -6.76 22.32
CA LYS A 341 -10.68 -7.04 23.77
C LYS A 341 -9.45 -6.57 24.55
N LYS A 342 -8.28 -6.57 23.91
CA LYS A 342 -7.00 -6.19 24.53
C LYS A 342 -5.99 -5.75 23.47
N CYS A 343 -6.14 -4.50 23.02
CA CYS A 343 -5.21 -3.81 22.13
C CYS A 343 -5.11 -2.33 22.51
N ALA A 344 -4.15 -1.62 21.94
CA ALA A 344 -3.91 -0.20 22.19
C ALA A 344 -4.77 0.74 21.33
N TYR A 345 -5.69 0.21 20.53
CA TYR A 345 -6.44 1.00 19.54
C TYR A 345 -7.89 1.21 19.93
N THR A 346 -8.44 2.38 19.57
CA THR A 346 -9.85 2.70 19.71
C THR A 346 -10.64 2.02 18.58
N LYS A 347 -11.75 1.37 18.94
CA LYS A 347 -12.60 0.64 17.98
C LYS A 347 -13.33 1.63 17.07
N ALA A 348 -13.25 1.40 15.76
CA ALA A 348 -13.89 2.25 14.77
C ALA A 348 -15.37 1.89 14.58
N ASP A 349 -16.19 2.88 14.25
CA ASP A 349 -17.59 2.72 13.85
C ASP A 349 -17.74 2.24 12.39
N ARG A 350 -16.68 2.43 11.59
CA ARG A 350 -16.57 1.99 10.21
C ARG A 350 -15.29 1.18 9.98
N MET A 351 -15.37 0.19 9.11
CA MET A 351 -14.23 -0.59 8.65
C MET A 351 -14.10 -0.53 7.14
N GLY A 352 -12.85 -0.58 6.66
CA GLY A 352 -12.53 -0.59 5.25
C GLY A 352 -12.45 -1.99 4.63
N TYR A 353 -12.71 -2.09 3.34
CA TYR A 353 -12.61 -3.35 2.59
C TYR A 353 -11.16 -3.66 2.17
N ASP A 354 -10.73 -4.90 2.40
CA ASP A 354 -9.47 -5.51 1.95
C ASP A 354 -9.41 -5.77 0.45
N ILE A 355 -10.57 -6.03 -0.17
CA ILE A 355 -10.72 -6.40 -1.57
C ILE A 355 -11.79 -5.55 -2.25
N ASN A 356 -11.54 -5.13 -3.50
CA ASN A 356 -12.60 -4.78 -4.44
C ASN A 356 -12.67 -5.81 -5.55
N PHE A 357 -13.87 -6.35 -5.79
CA PHE A 357 -14.12 -7.26 -6.90
C PHE A 357 -14.86 -6.53 -8.00
N ASN A 358 -14.48 -6.77 -9.25
CA ASN A 358 -15.10 -6.19 -10.43
C ASN A 358 -15.36 -4.67 -10.28
N LYS A 359 -14.32 -3.96 -9.84
CA LYS A 359 -14.32 -2.53 -9.53
C LYS A 359 -14.79 -1.71 -10.73
N HIS A 360 -14.33 -2.06 -11.93
CA HIS A 360 -14.68 -1.41 -13.18
C HIS A 360 -14.61 -2.37 -14.37
N TYR A 361 -15.62 -2.33 -15.24
CA TYR A 361 -15.71 -3.05 -16.51
C TYR A 361 -15.38 -4.57 -16.44
N ASN A 362 -14.19 -5.00 -16.88
CA ASN A 362 -13.75 -6.41 -16.86
C ASN A 362 -12.66 -6.68 -15.82
N HIS A 363 -12.40 -5.72 -14.93
CA HIS A 363 -11.44 -5.88 -13.84
C HIS A 363 -11.81 -7.07 -12.95
N GLY A 364 -10.83 -7.87 -12.53
CA GLY A 364 -10.98 -8.95 -11.56
C GLY A 364 -11.00 -8.45 -10.13
N VAL A 365 -9.85 -8.52 -9.45
CA VAL A 365 -9.67 -8.31 -8.02
C VAL A 365 -8.63 -7.21 -7.79
N GLU A 366 -8.95 -6.26 -6.93
CA GLU A 366 -8.02 -5.27 -6.39
C GLU A 366 -7.76 -5.68 -4.95
N ILE A 367 -6.51 -6.00 -4.65
CA ILE A 367 -6.03 -6.45 -3.36
C ILE A 367 -5.40 -5.26 -2.66
N ARG A 368 -5.91 -4.88 -1.47
CA ARG A 368 -5.65 -3.55 -0.90
C ARG A 368 -5.02 -3.53 0.49
N PHE A 369 -4.98 -4.67 1.17
CA PHE A 369 -4.49 -4.77 2.54
C PHE A 369 -2.97 -4.55 2.68
N PHE A 370 -2.19 -4.54 1.60
CA PHE A 370 -0.76 -4.33 1.70
C PHE A 370 -0.43 -2.90 2.17
N ASP A 371 0.44 -2.83 3.16
CA ASP A 371 1.19 -1.61 3.47
C ASP A 371 2.22 -1.34 2.36
N HIS A 372 2.77 -0.13 2.33
CA HIS A 372 3.89 0.16 1.44
C HIS A 372 5.09 -0.77 1.73
N ILE A 373 5.56 -1.45 0.68
CA ILE A 373 6.79 -2.24 0.68
C ILE A 373 7.91 -1.38 0.05
N PRO A 374 8.96 -1.01 0.80
CA PRO A 374 9.96 -0.08 0.27
C PRO A 374 10.86 -0.64 -0.83
N ASP A 375 11.11 -1.94 -0.78
CA ASP A 375 11.93 -2.63 -1.75
C ASP A 375 11.10 -3.02 -2.99
N ASP A 376 11.38 -2.37 -4.12
CA ASP A 376 10.68 -2.64 -5.38
C ASP A 376 10.90 -4.09 -5.87
N ASP A 377 11.99 -4.76 -5.51
CA ASP A 377 12.20 -6.17 -5.87
C ASP A 377 11.35 -7.10 -4.99
N LYS A 378 11.06 -6.71 -3.74
CA LYS A 378 10.05 -7.39 -2.91
C LYS A 378 8.63 -7.16 -3.39
N ILE A 379 8.32 -6.00 -3.98
CA ILE A 379 7.04 -5.80 -4.67
C ILE A 379 6.92 -6.77 -5.85
N ALA A 380 7.98 -6.95 -6.64
CA ALA A 380 8.00 -7.89 -7.76
C ALA A 380 7.79 -9.35 -7.29
N GLU A 381 8.48 -9.74 -6.22
CA GLU A 381 8.33 -11.05 -5.57
C GLU A 381 6.87 -11.28 -5.12
N VAL A 382 6.27 -10.33 -4.40
CA VAL A 382 4.86 -10.42 -3.96
C VAL A 382 3.92 -10.54 -5.16
N LEU A 383 4.12 -9.76 -6.22
CA LEU A 383 3.30 -9.84 -7.43
C LEU A 383 3.38 -11.24 -8.07
N GLU A 384 4.58 -11.82 -8.14
CA GLU A 384 4.79 -13.18 -8.64
C GLU A 384 4.06 -14.23 -7.78
N HIS A 385 4.13 -14.08 -6.46
CA HIS A 385 3.45 -14.98 -5.52
C HIS A 385 1.93 -14.91 -5.67
N LEU A 386 1.38 -13.71 -5.87
CA LEU A 386 -0.05 -13.54 -6.15
C LEU A 386 -0.49 -14.22 -7.46
N ILE A 387 0.40 -14.27 -8.47
CA ILE A 387 0.16 -15.00 -9.72
C ILE A 387 0.16 -16.52 -9.47
N TYR A 388 1.11 -17.06 -8.71
CA TYR A 388 1.13 -18.48 -8.34
C TYR A 388 -0.11 -18.92 -7.55
N LEU A 389 -0.58 -18.07 -6.63
CA LEU A 389 -1.86 -18.30 -5.95
C LEU A 389 -3.05 -18.28 -6.93
N GLY A 390 -2.98 -17.44 -7.97
CA GLY A 390 -3.96 -17.41 -9.05
C GLY A 390 -4.04 -18.73 -9.82
N ASP A 391 -2.89 -19.30 -10.20
CA ASP A 391 -2.83 -20.63 -10.82
C ASP A 391 -3.37 -21.71 -9.90
N TRP A 392 -3.00 -21.70 -8.62
CA TRP A 392 -3.51 -22.66 -7.65
C TRP A 392 -5.03 -22.61 -7.55
N ALA A 393 -5.61 -21.40 -7.49
CA ALA A 393 -7.05 -21.18 -7.41
C ALA A 393 -7.82 -21.52 -8.70
N LEU A 394 -7.16 -21.62 -9.86
CA LEU A 394 -7.80 -22.07 -11.09
C LEU A 394 -7.99 -23.60 -11.14
N GLU A 395 -7.21 -24.34 -10.36
CA GLU A 395 -7.19 -25.80 -10.41
C GLU A 395 -7.73 -26.48 -9.16
N ASN A 396 -7.78 -25.76 -8.04
CA ASN A 396 -8.17 -26.30 -6.75
C ASN A 396 -9.26 -25.44 -6.14
N ASP A 397 -10.28 -26.08 -5.57
CA ASP A 397 -11.36 -25.36 -4.89
C ASP A 397 -10.98 -25.05 -3.43
N VAL A 398 -11.03 -23.76 -3.08
CA VAL A 398 -11.02 -23.28 -1.70
C VAL A 398 -12.45 -23.25 -1.19
N LEU A 399 -12.78 -24.32 -0.49
CA LEU A 399 -14.17 -24.60 -0.11
C LEU A 399 -14.69 -23.61 0.94
N GLU A 400 -13.91 -23.31 1.96
CA GLU A 400 -14.34 -22.49 3.09
C GLU A 400 -14.13 -20.98 2.86
N ASN A 401 -15.02 -20.15 3.41
CA ASN A 401 -14.84 -18.70 3.47
C ASN A 401 -13.99 -18.37 4.72
N PRO A 402 -12.76 -17.83 4.59
CA PRO A 402 -11.84 -17.65 5.71
C PRO A 402 -12.42 -16.80 6.84
N ILE A 403 -13.23 -15.78 6.51
CA ILE A 403 -13.84 -14.89 7.50
C ILE A 403 -14.76 -15.64 8.46
N LYS A 404 -15.28 -16.81 8.06
CA LYS A 404 -16.13 -17.71 8.85
C LYS A 404 -15.35 -18.83 9.57
N ASN A 405 -14.07 -19.00 9.25
CA ASN A 405 -13.23 -20.02 9.86
C ASN A 405 -12.66 -19.51 11.21
N LYS A 406 -12.88 -20.27 12.29
CA LYS A 406 -12.43 -19.90 13.64
C LYS A 406 -10.91 -19.91 13.80
N HIS A 407 -10.24 -20.88 13.20
CA HIS A 407 -8.78 -21.02 13.27
C HIS A 407 -8.08 -19.88 12.52
N TRP A 408 -8.57 -19.53 11.32
CA TRP A 408 -8.09 -18.38 10.57
C TRP A 408 -8.26 -17.07 11.35
N ASN A 409 -9.44 -16.81 11.93
CA ASN A 409 -9.65 -15.63 12.76
C ASN A 409 -8.71 -15.60 13.98
N GLY A 410 -8.48 -16.75 14.63
CA GLY A 410 -7.50 -16.87 15.73
C GLY A 410 -6.07 -16.59 15.27
N LEU A 411 -5.70 -17.08 14.09
CA LEU A 411 -4.41 -16.84 13.46
C LEU A 411 -4.20 -15.36 13.14
N VAL A 412 -5.20 -14.65 12.63
CA VAL A 412 -5.13 -13.19 12.39
C VAL A 412 -4.80 -12.45 13.70
N VAL A 413 -5.46 -12.79 14.81
CA VAL A 413 -5.17 -12.18 16.13
C VAL A 413 -3.73 -12.46 16.57
N LYS A 414 -3.23 -13.68 16.36
CA LYS A 414 -1.84 -14.03 16.67
C LYS A 414 -0.86 -13.25 15.78
N CYS A 415 -1.13 -13.14 14.48
CA CYS A 415 -0.31 -12.35 13.55
C CYS A 415 -0.24 -10.89 13.96
N MET A 416 -1.38 -10.30 14.34
CA MET A 416 -1.43 -8.94 14.87
C MET A 416 -0.57 -8.76 16.12
N LYS A 417 -0.45 -9.76 16.98
CA LYS A 417 0.32 -9.64 18.24
C LYS A 417 1.80 -9.96 18.09
N TYR A 418 2.15 -10.90 17.21
CA TYR A 418 3.48 -11.49 17.16
C TYR A 418 4.22 -11.23 15.83
N GLY A 419 3.51 -10.78 14.79
CA GLY A 419 4.09 -10.48 13.48
C GLY A 419 4.89 -11.64 12.93
N LYS A 420 6.12 -11.35 12.48
CA LYS A 420 7.08 -12.34 11.96
C LYS A 420 7.42 -13.46 12.94
N LYS A 421 7.23 -13.25 14.25
CA LYS A 421 7.56 -14.24 15.30
C LYS A 421 6.39 -15.19 15.59
N MET A 422 5.27 -15.04 14.89
CA MET A 422 4.10 -15.90 15.09
C MET A 422 4.42 -17.35 14.72
N GLN A 423 3.96 -18.26 15.58
CA GLN A 423 4.01 -19.70 15.34
C GLN A 423 2.59 -20.26 15.27
N LEU A 424 2.31 -21.05 14.25
CA LEU A 424 1.06 -21.79 14.08
C LEU A 424 1.01 -22.96 15.07
N ASN A 425 -0.17 -23.22 15.63
CA ASN A 425 -0.43 -24.47 16.33
C ASN A 425 -0.76 -25.60 15.34
N TYR A 426 -0.98 -26.81 15.86
CA TYR A 426 -1.28 -27.98 15.02
C TYR A 426 -2.56 -27.82 14.20
N GLU A 427 -3.65 -27.29 14.78
CA GLU A 427 -4.91 -27.13 14.04
C GLU A 427 -4.81 -26.07 12.93
N GLU A 428 -4.07 -24.99 13.18
CA GLU A 428 -3.79 -23.94 12.21
C GLU A 428 -2.91 -24.47 11.07
N LEU A 429 -1.86 -25.25 11.38
CA LEU A 429 -1.04 -25.88 10.34
C LEU A 429 -1.85 -26.86 9.50
N GLU A 430 -2.72 -27.66 10.13
CA GLU A 430 -3.55 -28.63 9.43
C GLU A 430 -4.60 -27.99 8.51
N LEU A 431 -5.08 -26.80 8.87
CA LEU A 431 -5.90 -25.98 7.97
C LEU A 431 -5.16 -25.69 6.66
N TYR A 432 -3.90 -25.24 6.71
CA TYR A 432 -3.12 -24.98 5.49
C TYR A 432 -2.71 -26.25 4.76
N ASN A 433 -2.41 -27.34 5.49
CA ASN A 433 -2.18 -28.65 4.86
C ASN A 433 -3.38 -29.08 4.01
N THR A 434 -4.58 -28.84 4.51
CA THR A 434 -5.83 -29.15 3.80
C THR A 434 -6.02 -28.24 2.58
N ILE A 435 -5.85 -26.92 2.73
CA ILE A 435 -6.03 -25.95 1.64
C ILE A 435 -5.08 -26.21 0.47
N PHE A 436 -3.82 -26.56 0.75
CA PHE A 436 -2.79 -26.78 -0.27
C PHE A 436 -2.53 -28.26 -0.57
N ASN A 437 -3.32 -29.17 -0.01
CA ASN A 437 -3.17 -30.62 -0.17
C ASN A 437 -1.71 -31.09 0.00
N THR A 438 -1.02 -30.54 0.99
CA THR A 438 0.43 -30.71 1.21
C THR A 438 0.70 -30.91 2.70
N LYS A 439 1.75 -31.65 3.05
CA LYS A 439 2.14 -31.87 4.45
C LYS A 439 3.26 -30.91 4.84
N PHE A 440 2.90 -29.70 5.20
CA PHE A 440 3.81 -28.73 5.77
C PHE A 440 4.25 -29.17 7.17
N LYS A 441 5.47 -28.77 7.54
CA LYS A 441 6.04 -29.07 8.86
C LYS A 441 6.45 -27.81 9.61
N ASN A 442 6.70 -26.72 8.89
CA ASN A 442 7.10 -25.47 9.50
C ASN A 442 5.89 -24.79 10.16
N GLN A 443 6.05 -24.46 11.44
CA GLN A 443 5.07 -23.70 12.21
C GLN A 443 5.40 -22.21 12.24
N ASP A 444 6.61 -21.81 11.86
CA ASP A 444 6.96 -20.41 11.71
C ASP A 444 6.19 -19.80 10.54
N ILE A 445 5.50 -18.69 10.77
CA ILE A 445 4.63 -18.09 9.75
C ILE A 445 5.39 -17.69 8.48
N CYS A 446 6.64 -17.19 8.61
CA CYS A 446 7.41 -16.75 7.45
C CYS A 446 7.97 -17.95 6.69
N SER A 447 8.46 -18.97 7.39
CA SER A 447 8.92 -20.21 6.76
C SER A 447 7.77 -20.99 6.11
N LEU A 448 6.60 -21.06 6.75
CA LEU A 448 5.42 -21.70 6.16
C LEU A 448 4.92 -20.94 4.93
N TYR A 449 4.95 -19.60 4.96
CA TYR A 449 4.67 -18.81 3.75
C TYR A 449 5.59 -19.22 2.60
N ASP A 450 6.90 -19.34 2.84
CA ASP A 450 7.85 -19.75 1.81
C ASP A 450 7.55 -21.17 1.29
N GLU A 451 7.21 -22.13 2.16
CA GLU A 451 6.78 -23.48 1.74
C GLU A 451 5.49 -23.45 0.89
N ILE A 452 4.51 -22.62 1.27
CA ILE A 452 3.25 -22.46 0.52
C ILE A 452 3.53 -21.90 -0.87
N ILE A 453 4.39 -20.89 -0.95
CA ILE A 453 4.77 -20.30 -2.23
C ILE A 453 5.56 -21.29 -3.07
N GLU A 454 6.53 -22.02 -2.53
CA GLU A 454 7.25 -23.07 -3.25
C GLU A 454 6.30 -24.15 -3.80
N THR A 455 5.32 -24.57 -2.98
CA THR A 455 4.29 -25.55 -3.37
C THR A 455 3.47 -25.05 -4.55
N THR A 456 2.98 -23.80 -4.47
CA THR A 456 2.20 -23.20 -5.56
C THR A 456 3.06 -22.86 -6.79
N CYS A 457 4.34 -22.57 -6.60
CA CYS A 457 5.32 -22.22 -7.63
C CYS A 457 5.84 -23.43 -8.43
N SER A 458 5.81 -24.65 -7.88
CA SER A 458 6.24 -25.91 -8.54
C SER A 458 5.46 -26.27 -9.83
N THR A 459 4.67 -25.31 -10.30
CA THR A 459 3.64 -25.44 -11.29
C THR A 459 3.78 -24.43 -12.45
N LYS A 460 4.98 -23.87 -12.67
CA LYS A 460 5.29 -22.76 -13.60
C LYS A 460 4.81 -22.89 -15.06
N ASP A 461 4.32 -24.06 -15.48
CA ASP A 461 3.75 -24.30 -16.81
C ASP A 461 2.21 -24.15 -16.86
N LYS A 462 1.60 -23.64 -15.78
CA LYS A 462 0.14 -23.48 -15.64
C LYS A 462 -0.42 -22.25 -16.35
N LEU A 463 -1.73 -22.25 -16.57
CA LEU A 463 -2.42 -21.33 -17.48
C LEU A 463 -2.10 -19.85 -17.22
N PHE A 464 -2.18 -19.38 -15.97
CA PHE A 464 -1.95 -17.97 -15.68
C PHE A 464 -0.45 -17.64 -15.68
N SER A 465 0.40 -18.35 -14.94
CA SER A 465 1.86 -18.10 -14.93
C SER A 465 2.51 -18.24 -16.30
N LYS A 466 2.12 -19.21 -17.13
CA LYS A 466 2.62 -19.35 -18.51
C LYS A 466 2.43 -18.07 -19.34
N HIS A 467 1.34 -17.35 -19.08
CA HIS A 467 0.97 -16.14 -19.80
C HIS A 467 1.46 -14.86 -19.11
N ALA A 468 1.40 -14.83 -17.78
CA ALA A 468 1.76 -13.69 -16.94
C ALA A 468 3.27 -13.59 -16.65
N HIS A 469 4.02 -14.70 -16.76
CA HIS A 469 5.47 -14.71 -16.66
C HIS A 469 6.10 -14.64 -18.05
N ALA A 470 7.20 -13.89 -18.16
CA ALA A 470 8.21 -14.25 -19.13
C ALA A 470 9.03 -15.40 -18.51
N ILE A 471 9.20 -16.51 -19.23
CA ILE A 471 10.30 -17.43 -18.92
C ILE A 471 11.58 -16.59 -18.99
N GLN A 472 12.13 -16.24 -17.84
CA GLN A 472 13.53 -15.86 -17.76
C GLN A 472 14.29 -17.15 -18.03
N VAL A 473 14.68 -17.36 -19.30
CA VAL A 473 15.74 -18.33 -19.60
C VAL A 473 16.91 -17.91 -18.69
N PRO A 474 17.49 -18.82 -17.89
CA PRO A 474 18.64 -18.45 -17.07
C PRO A 474 19.70 -17.90 -18.01
N THR A 475 20.11 -16.66 -17.79
CA THR A 475 21.36 -16.15 -18.37
C THR A 475 22.46 -17.10 -17.90
N PRO A 476 23.19 -17.77 -18.80
CA PRO A 476 24.30 -18.62 -18.38
C PRO A 476 25.31 -17.76 -17.64
N ASP A 477 25.88 -18.33 -16.58
CA ASP A 477 26.90 -17.74 -15.71
C ASP A 477 27.89 -16.87 -16.51
N ILE A 478 27.76 -15.56 -16.39
CA ILE A 478 28.88 -14.66 -16.67
C ILE A 478 29.71 -14.69 -15.40
N VAL A 479 30.76 -15.52 -15.44
CA VAL A 479 31.89 -15.45 -14.52
C VAL A 479 32.44 -14.03 -14.61
N MET A 480 32.10 -13.20 -13.63
CA MET A 480 32.78 -11.93 -13.38
C MET A 480 34.13 -12.26 -12.75
N GLU A 481 35.17 -12.28 -13.57
CA GLU A 481 36.55 -12.20 -13.07
C GLU A 481 36.73 -10.89 -12.28
N GLU A 482 37.19 -11.03 -11.04
CA GLU A 482 37.53 -9.93 -10.15
C GLU A 482 38.65 -9.05 -10.74
N TYR A 483 38.31 -7.86 -11.24
CA TYR A 483 39.30 -6.79 -11.39
C TYR A 483 39.46 -6.06 -10.06
N SER A 484 40.45 -6.51 -9.28
CA SER A 484 40.90 -5.88 -8.04
C SER A 484 41.55 -4.53 -8.35
N TRP A 485 40.93 -3.44 -7.90
CA TRP A 485 41.57 -2.12 -7.77
C TRP A 485 42.34 -2.06 -6.44
N LYS A 486 43.55 -2.63 -6.43
CA LYS A 486 44.57 -2.39 -5.39
C LYS A 486 45.96 -2.42 -6.00
N SER A 487 46.48 -1.26 -6.40
CA SER A 487 47.89 -0.85 -6.26
C SER A 487 48.17 0.35 -7.16
N LEU A 488 48.15 1.56 -6.61
CA LEU A 488 48.86 2.72 -7.14
C LEU A 488 49.00 3.76 -6.02
N TYR A 489 49.79 3.40 -5.02
CA TYR A 489 50.49 4.30 -4.11
C TYR A 489 51.82 3.64 -3.78
N CYS A 490 52.87 4.03 -4.51
CA CYS A 490 54.28 4.03 -4.11
C CYS A 490 55.14 4.27 -5.35
N CYS A 491 55.75 5.47 -5.40
CA CYS A 491 57.10 5.78 -5.91
C CYS A 491 57.12 7.15 -6.59
N ALA A 492 57.30 8.18 -5.76
CA ALA A 492 57.93 9.43 -6.15
C ALA A 492 59.22 9.55 -5.33
N VAL A 493 60.33 9.02 -5.84
CA VAL A 493 61.70 9.44 -5.52
C VAL A 493 62.58 9.07 -6.73
N SER A 494 63.41 10.04 -7.13
CA SER A 494 64.42 10.12 -8.21
C SER A 494 63.92 10.28 -9.63
#